data_AF-E4XSX1-F1
#
_entry.id   AF-E4XSX1-F1
#
_cell.length_a   1.000
_cell.length_b   1.000
_cell.length_c   1.000
_cell.angle_alpha   90.00
_cell.angle_beta   90.00
_cell.angle_gamma   90.00
#
_symmetry.space_group_name_H-M   'P 1'
#
loop_
_entity.id
_entity.type
_entity.pdbx_description
1 polymer ?
#
loop_
_entity_poly.entity_id
_entity_poly.type
_entity_poly.pdbx_seq_one_letter_code
_entity_poly.pdbx_strand_id
1 'polypeptide(L)'
;MRKSVDGSELAVDDGVGEARVETVETAAENEGHQFANKTPSTLMQTNAIQFRSENYPANYLPDTSCTNQFDSSSDGITFEFTSFSAEWLHDFLVFRDLDGNDFGGYGCSWILTGTRLSFASSRLPVSIHFNSDDSVEESGFSIAVIAGYDPQNDFQNSDSCGTPRDFYEF
;
A
#
# COMPACT_ATOMS: atom_id res chain seq x y z
N MET A 1 9.33 55.70 -21.81
CA MET A 1 10.27 54.70 -22.35
C MET A 1 10.78 53.84 -21.20
N ARG A 2 10.53 52.50 -21.27
CA ARG A 2 11.30 51.32 -20.74
C ARG A 2 11.75 51.36 -19.25
N LYS A 3 11.66 50.34 -18.38
CA LYS A 3 11.47 48.85 -18.36
C LYS A 3 11.16 48.50 -16.86
N SER A 4 10.18 47.66 -16.44
CA SER A 4 10.21 46.19 -16.20
C SER A 4 11.54 45.66 -15.59
N VAL A 5 11.67 44.87 -14.50
CA VAL A 5 11.05 43.60 -14.02
C VAL A 5 11.55 43.38 -12.55
N ASP A 6 10.69 43.08 -11.57
CA ASP A 6 10.50 41.81 -10.80
C ASP A 6 11.70 41.24 -10.00
N GLY A 7 11.40 40.73 -8.81
CA GLY A 7 12.31 40.08 -7.87
C GLY A 7 11.58 39.36 -6.75
N SER A 8 10.51 38.60 -7.05
CA SER A 8 10.12 37.47 -6.21
C SER A 8 10.87 36.23 -6.66
N GLU A 9 11.80 35.79 -5.84
CA GLU A 9 12.53 34.53 -5.97
C GLU A 9 11.52 33.38 -5.93
N LEU A 10 11.19 32.86 -7.11
CA LEU A 10 10.41 31.65 -7.29
C LEU A 10 11.24 30.50 -6.72
N ALA A 11 10.82 29.96 -5.58
CA ALA A 11 11.27 28.64 -5.14
C ALA A 11 10.93 27.66 -6.28
N VAL A 12 11.96 27.09 -6.89
CA VAL A 12 11.82 25.99 -7.83
C VAL A 12 11.40 24.80 -6.99
N ASP A 13 10.11 24.47 -7.05
CA ASP A 13 9.62 23.16 -6.67
C ASP A 13 10.24 22.17 -7.64
N ASP A 14 11.14 21.30 -7.17
CA ASP A 14 11.89 20.36 -8.00
C ASP A 14 10.97 19.31 -8.67
N GLY A 15 9.64 19.37 -8.46
CA GLY A 15 8.64 18.69 -9.27
C GLY A 15 8.66 17.17 -9.15
N VAL A 16 9.43 16.62 -8.20
CA VAL A 16 9.44 15.20 -7.90
C VAL A 16 8.42 14.97 -6.78
N GLY A 17 7.25 14.45 -7.14
CA GLY A 17 6.26 14.02 -6.17
C GLY A 17 6.82 12.94 -5.25
N GLU A 18 6.39 12.93 -3.99
CA GLU A 18 6.87 12.01 -2.96
C GLU A 18 5.75 11.08 -2.51
N ALA A 19 6.05 9.80 -2.28
CA ALA A 19 5.16 8.87 -1.61
C ALA A 19 5.47 8.85 -0.11
N ARG A 20 4.44 8.66 0.71
CA ARG A 20 4.53 8.62 2.18
C ARG A 20 3.72 7.44 2.71
N VAL A 21 4.17 6.91 3.85
CA VAL A 21 3.52 5.78 4.53
C VAL A 21 3.30 6.15 5.99
N GLU A 22 2.07 5.99 6.45
CA GLU A 22 1.70 6.09 7.86
C GLU A 22 1.12 4.74 8.31
N THR A 23 1.73 4.14 9.33
CA THR A 23 1.20 2.92 9.94
C THR A 23 0.05 3.32 10.87
N VAL A 24 -1.14 2.80 10.61
CA VAL A 24 -2.31 3.00 11.45
C VAL A 24 -2.46 1.72 12.28
N GLU A 25 -1.96 1.74 13.52
CA GLU A 25 -2.01 0.57 14.41
C GLU A 25 -3.46 0.13 14.69
N THR A 26 -3.74 -1.16 14.57
CA THR A 26 -4.91 -1.80 15.20
C THR A 26 -4.57 -3.22 15.70
N ALA A 27 -5.20 -3.57 16.82
CA ALA A 27 -4.75 -4.54 17.82
C ALA A 27 -4.64 -6.00 17.36
N ALA A 28 -3.55 -6.65 17.78
CA ALA A 28 -3.53 -8.10 17.95
C ALA A 28 -4.44 -8.47 19.13
N GLU A 29 -5.63 -8.99 18.87
CA GLU A 29 -6.48 -9.59 19.90
C GLU A 29 -6.01 -11.03 20.17
N ASN A 30 -4.84 -11.19 20.82
CA ASN A 30 -4.64 -12.15 21.92
C ASN A 30 -3.20 -12.15 22.46
N GLU A 31 -3.12 -11.89 23.77
CA GLU A 31 -2.13 -12.39 24.74
C GLU A 31 -0.62 -12.12 24.47
N GLY A 32 -0.12 -11.00 25.02
CA GLY A 32 1.13 -11.07 25.80
C GLY A 32 2.45 -10.59 25.19
N HIS A 33 2.48 -9.89 24.05
CA HIS A 33 3.71 -9.25 23.56
C HIS A 33 3.56 -7.73 23.47
N GLN A 34 4.36 -7.01 24.26
CA GLN A 34 4.53 -5.56 24.15
C GLN A 34 5.17 -5.26 22.80
N PHE A 35 4.38 -4.84 21.82
CA PHE A 35 4.92 -4.32 20.56
C PHE A 35 5.26 -2.85 20.77
N ALA A 36 6.54 -2.54 20.55
CA ALA A 36 7.10 -1.22 20.76
C ALA A 36 6.51 -0.22 19.77
N ASN A 37 6.04 0.92 20.29
CA ASN A 37 5.72 2.12 19.50
C ASN A 37 6.88 2.42 18.54
N LYS A 38 6.72 2.06 17.27
CA LYS A 38 7.71 2.39 16.25
C LYS A 38 7.30 3.72 15.64
N THR A 39 8.03 4.75 16.00
CA THR A 39 7.85 6.14 15.55
C THR A 39 7.64 6.21 14.03
N PRO A 40 6.59 6.90 13.53
CA PRO A 40 6.36 7.03 12.10
C PRO A 40 7.24 8.13 11.50
N SER A 41 7.33 8.11 10.17
CA SER A 41 8.09 9.02 9.31
C SER A 41 9.55 8.62 9.09
N THR A 42 9.78 7.86 8.02
CA THR A 42 11.07 7.88 7.34
C THR A 42 10.88 8.60 6.01
N LEU A 43 11.35 9.85 5.91
CA LEU A 43 11.62 10.48 4.62
C LEU A 43 12.74 9.68 3.94
N MET A 44 12.38 8.79 3.01
CA MET A 44 13.36 8.09 2.17
C MET A 44 13.40 8.78 0.82
N GLN A 45 14.51 9.46 0.55
CA GLN A 45 14.87 10.01 -0.75
C GLN A 45 15.33 8.89 -1.69
N THR A 46 14.41 7.97 -2.02
CA THR A 46 14.55 6.95 -3.05
C THR A 46 13.27 6.92 -3.85
N ASN A 47 13.34 6.77 -5.18
CA ASN A 47 12.19 6.80 -6.09
C ASN A 47 11.09 5.74 -5.79
N ALA A 48 11.34 4.83 -4.83
CA ALA A 48 10.36 3.91 -4.27
C ALA A 48 10.61 3.66 -2.77
N ILE A 49 9.54 3.47 -2.00
CA ILE A 49 9.57 2.98 -0.60
C ILE A 49 9.26 1.48 -0.62
N GLN A 50 10.07 0.66 0.05
CA GLN A 50 9.76 -0.77 0.21
C GLN A 50 8.83 -1.00 1.40
N PHE A 51 7.65 -1.56 1.15
CA PHE A 51 6.68 -2.01 2.14
C PHE A 51 6.64 -3.55 2.15
N ARG A 52 6.67 -4.17 3.33
CA ARG A 52 6.81 -5.63 3.46
C ARG A 52 5.88 -6.17 4.54
N SER A 53 5.46 -7.42 4.38
CA SER A 53 4.77 -8.13 5.45
C SER A 53 5.70 -8.27 6.65
N GLU A 54 5.10 -8.42 7.83
CA GLU A 54 5.85 -8.79 9.02
C GLU A 54 6.60 -10.11 8.76
N ASN A 55 7.80 -10.24 9.30
CA ASN A 55 8.74 -11.36 9.10
C ASN A 55 9.33 -11.61 7.69
N TYR A 56 8.95 -10.85 6.64
CA TYR A 56 9.52 -11.04 5.30
C TYR A 56 11.07 -11.01 5.30
N PRO A 57 11.79 -11.97 4.67
CA PRO A 57 11.30 -12.96 3.71
C PRO A 57 10.90 -14.32 4.30
N ALA A 58 10.85 -14.46 5.62
CA ALA A 58 10.21 -15.62 6.24
C ALA A 58 8.68 -15.49 6.15
N ASN A 59 7.97 -16.55 6.54
CA ASN A 59 6.52 -16.56 6.47
C ASN A 59 5.91 -15.48 7.37
N TYR A 60 4.77 -14.91 6.96
CA TYR A 60 4.02 -13.97 7.80
C TYR A 60 3.51 -14.66 9.08
N LEU A 61 3.05 -13.86 10.03
CA LEU A 61 2.47 -14.36 11.27
C LEU A 61 1.00 -14.78 11.03
N PRO A 62 0.52 -15.86 11.68
CA PRO A 62 -0.92 -16.16 11.74
C PRO A 62 -1.68 -15.05 12.48
N ASP A 63 -3.01 -15.09 12.39
CA ASP A 63 -3.95 -14.25 13.13
C ASP A 63 -3.63 -12.74 13.04
N THR A 64 -3.12 -12.31 11.89
CA THR A 64 -2.66 -10.93 11.70
C THR A 64 -3.71 -10.11 10.98
N SER A 65 -3.92 -8.88 11.45
CA SER A 65 -4.76 -7.89 10.78
C SER A 65 -4.07 -6.54 10.86
N CYS A 66 -3.44 -6.11 9.76
CA CYS A 66 -2.64 -4.89 9.76
C CYS A 66 -3.05 -3.96 8.62
N THR A 67 -3.10 -2.65 8.92
CA THR A 67 -3.45 -1.61 7.95
C THR A 67 -2.34 -0.57 7.89
N ASN A 68 -1.87 -0.29 6.68
CA ASN A 68 -0.91 0.80 6.44
C ASN A 68 -1.52 1.76 5.42
N GLN A 69 -1.47 3.05 5.72
CA GLN A 69 -2.01 4.10 4.87
C GLN A 69 -0.88 4.73 4.05
N PHE A 70 -1.16 5.00 2.78
CA PHE A 70 -0.22 5.55 1.83
C PHE A 70 -0.81 6.79 1.19
N ASP A 71 0.02 7.83 1.11
CA ASP A 71 -0.33 9.09 0.47
C ASP A 71 0.80 9.53 -0.47
N SER A 72 0.52 10.46 -1.37
CA SER A 72 1.47 10.95 -2.35
C SER A 72 1.18 12.41 -2.73
N SER A 73 2.23 13.21 -2.83
CA SER A 73 2.12 14.59 -3.37
C SER A 73 2.15 14.63 -4.91
N SER A 74 2.34 13.49 -5.58
CA SER A 74 2.26 13.37 -7.04
C SER A 74 0.80 13.31 -7.53
N ASP A 75 0.63 13.18 -8.84
CA ASP A 75 -0.64 12.88 -9.52
C ASP A 75 -1.28 11.52 -9.15
N GLY A 76 -0.58 10.70 -8.37
CA GLY A 76 -1.09 9.48 -7.74
C GLY A 76 0.02 8.63 -7.11
N ILE A 77 -0.26 7.34 -6.94
CA ILE A 77 0.66 6.35 -6.39
C ILE A 77 0.57 5.04 -7.18
N THR A 78 1.70 4.35 -7.32
CA THR A 78 1.80 3.03 -7.95
C THR A 78 2.41 2.03 -6.97
N PHE A 79 1.77 0.88 -6.81
CA PHE A 79 2.26 -0.27 -6.06
C PHE A 79 2.77 -1.34 -7.01
N GLU A 80 4.05 -1.70 -6.91
CA GLU A 80 4.64 -2.80 -7.65
C GLU A 80 4.94 -3.97 -6.70
N PHE A 81 4.30 -5.11 -6.94
CA PHE A 81 4.49 -6.31 -6.15
C PHE A 81 5.79 -7.01 -6.56
N THR A 82 6.90 -6.63 -5.92
CA THR A 82 8.21 -7.26 -6.16
C THR A 82 8.27 -8.72 -5.71
N SER A 83 7.41 -9.10 -4.76
CA SER A 83 7.18 -10.48 -4.31
C SER A 83 5.83 -10.54 -3.59
N PHE A 84 5.05 -11.58 -3.84
CA PHE A 84 3.78 -11.83 -3.16
C PHE A 84 3.46 -13.32 -3.16
N SER A 85 3.26 -13.89 -1.97
CA SER A 85 2.76 -15.24 -1.73
C SER A 85 1.90 -15.22 -0.46
N ALA A 86 0.62 -15.56 -0.59
CA ALA A 86 -0.33 -15.70 0.51
C ALA A 86 -1.17 -16.97 0.30
N GLU A 87 -1.69 -17.57 1.36
CA GLU A 87 -2.59 -18.70 1.22
C GLU A 87 -3.76 -18.34 0.29
N TRP A 88 -4.12 -19.27 -0.59
CA TRP A 88 -5.21 -19.04 -1.53
C TRP A 88 -6.55 -18.96 -0.79
N LEU A 89 -7.29 -17.86 -0.98
CA LEU A 89 -8.65 -17.62 -0.48
C LEU A 89 -8.79 -17.36 1.03
N HIS A 90 -7.84 -17.79 1.84
CA HIS A 90 -7.83 -17.61 3.30
C HIS A 90 -7.16 -16.30 3.69
N ASP A 91 -5.97 -16.06 3.14
CA ASP A 91 -5.16 -14.89 3.45
C ASP A 91 -5.15 -13.92 2.28
N PHE A 92 -5.35 -12.63 2.57
CA PHE A 92 -5.55 -11.66 1.51
C PHE A 92 -5.09 -10.26 1.86
N LEU A 93 -4.78 -9.52 0.80
CA LEU A 93 -4.53 -8.10 0.80
C LEU A 93 -5.69 -7.38 0.13
N VAL A 94 -6.20 -6.32 0.74
CA VAL A 94 -7.19 -5.41 0.12
C VAL A 94 -6.69 -3.98 0.13
N PHE A 95 -7.07 -3.24 -0.91
CA PHE A 95 -6.90 -1.79 -0.95
C PHE A 95 -8.19 -1.13 -0.43
N ARG A 96 -8.06 -0.15 0.46
CA ARG A 96 -9.19 0.55 1.08
C ARG A 96 -9.07 2.06 0.96
N ASP A 97 -10.21 2.75 0.92
CA ASP A 97 -10.28 4.20 1.03
C ASP A 97 -10.06 4.67 2.49
N LEU A 98 -10.13 5.99 2.71
CA LEU A 98 -10.00 6.63 4.03
C LEU A 98 -11.04 6.16 5.05
N ASP A 99 -12.24 5.82 4.59
CA ASP A 99 -13.35 5.38 5.44
C ASP A 99 -13.28 3.88 5.73
N GLY A 100 -12.29 3.18 5.16
CA GLY A 100 -12.08 1.74 5.31
C GLY A 100 -12.88 0.88 4.35
N ASN A 101 -13.50 1.46 3.30
CA ASN A 101 -14.22 0.69 2.30
C ASN A 101 -13.24 0.07 1.30
N ASP A 102 -13.42 -1.21 1.00
CA ASP A 102 -12.61 -1.91 0.00
C ASP A 102 -12.83 -1.31 -1.40
N PHE A 103 -11.76 -1.02 -2.12
CA PHE A 103 -11.84 -0.69 -3.54
C PHE A 103 -12.28 -1.92 -4.33
N GLY A 104 -13.54 -1.92 -4.77
CA GLY A 104 -14.10 -2.96 -5.64
C GLY A 104 -14.51 -4.26 -4.93
N GLY A 105 -14.26 -4.42 -3.63
CA GLY A 105 -14.64 -5.63 -2.88
C GLY A 105 -13.84 -6.89 -3.23
N TYR A 106 -12.65 -6.72 -3.82
CA TYR A 106 -11.76 -7.81 -4.24
C TYR A 106 -10.59 -7.98 -3.29
N GLY A 107 -10.32 -9.24 -2.89
CA GLY A 107 -9.14 -9.64 -2.13
C GLY A 107 -8.02 -10.15 -3.04
N CYS A 108 -6.82 -9.65 -2.88
CA CYS A 108 -5.65 -10.15 -3.59
C CYS A 108 -5.00 -11.28 -2.76
N SER A 109 -5.02 -12.52 -3.26
CA SER A 109 -4.44 -13.72 -2.63
C SER A 109 -3.59 -14.52 -3.64
N TRP A 110 -2.97 -15.62 -3.19
CA TRP A 110 -2.09 -16.48 -3.99
C TRP A 110 -0.80 -15.80 -4.45
N ILE A 111 -0.71 -15.37 -5.72
CA ILE A 111 0.53 -14.86 -6.33
C ILE A 111 0.24 -13.61 -7.15
N LEU A 112 0.94 -12.52 -6.81
CA LEU A 112 0.85 -11.22 -7.49
C LEU A 112 2.21 -10.68 -7.94
N THR A 113 3.26 -11.49 -7.87
CA THR A 113 4.62 -11.05 -8.19
C THR A 113 4.70 -10.50 -9.62
N GLY A 114 5.19 -9.26 -9.78
CA GLY A 114 5.28 -8.55 -11.05
C GLY A 114 4.06 -7.69 -11.39
N THR A 115 2.97 -7.80 -10.64
CA THR A 115 1.76 -6.97 -10.81
C THR A 115 2.04 -5.52 -10.38
N ARG A 116 1.47 -4.57 -11.11
CA ARG A 116 1.48 -3.14 -10.78
C ARG A 116 0.04 -2.63 -10.68
N LEU A 117 -0.24 -1.88 -9.61
CA LEU A 117 -1.56 -1.28 -9.36
C LEU A 117 -1.39 0.20 -9.04
N SER A 118 -2.11 1.05 -9.77
CA SER A 118 -2.00 2.50 -9.68
C SER A 118 -3.32 3.13 -9.24
N PHE A 119 -3.20 4.13 -8.36
CA PHE A 119 -4.33 4.92 -7.87
C PHE A 119 -4.07 6.39 -8.18
N ALA A 120 -5.03 7.04 -8.84
CA ALA A 120 -4.97 8.48 -9.10
C ALA A 120 -5.11 9.27 -7.79
N SER A 121 -4.59 10.49 -7.77
CA SER A 121 -4.65 11.42 -6.62
C SER A 121 -6.06 11.64 -6.05
N SER A 122 -7.11 11.51 -6.86
CA SER A 122 -8.51 11.61 -6.39
C SER A 122 -8.97 10.46 -5.50
N ARG A 123 -8.19 9.38 -5.39
CA ARG A 123 -8.43 8.22 -4.51
C ARG A 123 -7.47 8.15 -3.33
N LEU A 124 -6.59 9.15 -3.19
CA LEU A 124 -5.65 9.20 -2.09
C LEU A 124 -6.28 9.83 -0.83
N PRO A 125 -5.80 9.46 0.37
CA PRO A 125 -4.86 8.37 0.62
C PRO A 125 -5.52 7.00 0.45
N VAL A 126 -4.69 5.99 0.17
CA VAL A 126 -5.10 4.60 -0.01
C VAL A 126 -4.46 3.75 1.08
N SER A 127 -5.23 2.84 1.66
CA SER A 127 -4.72 1.90 2.66
C SER A 127 -4.53 0.53 2.06
N ILE A 128 -3.44 -0.16 2.43
CA ILE A 128 -3.28 -1.59 2.24
C ILE A 128 -3.63 -2.27 3.56
N HIS A 129 -4.59 -3.17 3.52
CA HIS A 129 -4.95 -4.02 4.65
C HIS A 129 -4.62 -5.48 4.32
N PHE A 130 -3.81 -6.11 5.16
CA PHE A 130 -3.50 -7.53 5.06
C PHE A 130 -4.15 -8.27 6.22
N ASN A 131 -4.74 -9.42 5.91
CA ASN A 131 -5.35 -10.30 6.88
C ASN A 131 -4.88 -11.74 6.66
N SER A 132 -4.49 -12.42 7.74
CA SER A 132 -4.21 -13.85 7.79
C SER A 132 -5.09 -14.58 8.80
N ASP A 133 -5.40 -15.84 8.53
CA ASP A 133 -6.07 -16.75 9.46
C ASP A 133 -5.08 -17.48 10.41
N ASP A 134 -5.54 -18.52 11.11
CA ASP A 134 -4.78 -19.22 12.14
C ASP A 134 -3.85 -20.33 11.59
N SER A 135 -3.78 -20.50 10.27
CA SER A 135 -2.99 -21.57 9.67
C SER A 135 -2.43 -21.25 8.28
N VAL A 136 -1.43 -22.05 7.84
CA VAL A 136 -0.84 -22.02 6.49
C VAL A 136 -0.28 -20.64 6.09
N GLU A 137 0.84 -20.27 6.70
CA GLU A 137 1.50 -19.02 6.34
C GLU A 137 2.48 -19.21 5.19
N GLU A 138 2.45 -18.28 4.23
CA GLU A 138 3.38 -18.21 3.11
C GLU A 138 4.38 -17.04 3.29
N SER A 139 5.29 -16.84 2.33
CA SER A 139 6.36 -15.82 2.44
C SER A 139 5.88 -14.37 2.57
N GLY A 140 4.60 -14.08 2.34
CA GLY A 140 4.02 -12.75 2.42
C GLY A 140 4.39 -11.87 1.24
N PHE A 141 4.64 -10.59 1.49
CA PHE A 141 4.80 -9.60 0.43
C PHE A 141 5.99 -8.66 0.59
N SER A 142 6.52 -8.20 -0.54
CA SER A 142 7.40 -7.04 -0.68
C SER A 142 6.88 -6.20 -1.84
N ILE A 143 6.48 -4.98 -1.54
CA ILE A 143 5.82 -4.05 -2.45
C ILE A 143 6.68 -2.78 -2.55
N ALA A 144 7.02 -2.38 -3.77
CA ALA A 144 7.61 -1.08 -4.03
C ALA A 144 6.49 -0.06 -4.20
N VAL A 145 6.51 0.99 -3.37
CA VAL A 145 5.56 2.09 -3.38
C VAL A 145 6.21 3.27 -4.08
N ILE A 146 5.66 3.65 -5.23
CA ILE A 146 6.25 4.61 -6.16
C ILE A 146 5.30 5.81 -6.27
N ALA A 147 5.83 7.02 -6.12
CA ALA A 147 5.07 8.23 -6.40
C ALA A 147 4.80 8.33 -7.90
N GLY A 148 3.55 8.63 -8.27
CA GLY A 148 3.14 8.77 -9.66
C GLY A 148 2.02 7.80 -10.03
N TYR A 149 1.11 8.30 -10.86
CA TYR A 149 0.02 7.52 -11.42
C TYR A 149 0.40 6.94 -12.80
N ASP A 150 0.16 5.65 -13.01
CA ASP A 150 0.26 5.01 -14.32
C ASP A 150 -1.12 4.49 -14.77
N PRO A 151 -1.76 5.10 -15.79
CA PRO A 151 -3.10 4.72 -16.25
C PRO A 151 -3.16 3.34 -16.92
N GLN A 152 -2.03 2.79 -17.37
CA GLN A 152 -2.01 1.40 -17.88
C GLN A 152 -2.22 0.37 -16.77
N ASN A 153 -1.94 0.79 -15.53
CA ASN A 153 -2.03 -0.02 -14.32
C ASN A 153 -3.14 0.50 -13.38
N ASP A 154 -4.10 1.31 -13.85
CA ASP A 154 -5.22 1.78 -12.99
C ASP A 154 -5.91 0.57 -12.35
N PHE A 155 -6.02 0.60 -11.03
CA PHE A 155 -6.66 -0.45 -10.24
C PHE A 155 -8.04 -0.84 -10.78
N GLN A 156 -8.85 0.11 -11.28
CA GLN A 156 -10.17 -0.19 -11.85
C GLN A 156 -10.14 -1.00 -13.14
N ASN A 157 -9.00 -1.02 -13.84
CA ASN A 157 -8.80 -1.80 -15.05
C ASN A 157 -8.11 -3.14 -14.75
N SER A 158 -7.73 -3.41 -13.50
CA SER A 158 -6.95 -4.59 -13.14
C SER A 158 -7.88 -5.73 -12.69
N ASP A 159 -7.87 -6.82 -13.43
CA ASP A 159 -8.40 -8.13 -12.98
C ASP A 159 -7.37 -8.86 -12.08
N SER A 160 -6.39 -8.13 -11.54
CA SER A 160 -5.19 -8.72 -10.94
C SER A 160 -5.40 -9.17 -9.49
N CYS A 161 -6.40 -8.60 -8.80
CA CYS A 161 -6.82 -9.08 -7.49
C CYS A 161 -7.96 -10.08 -7.66
N GLY A 162 -7.83 -11.22 -6.98
CA GLY A 162 -8.74 -12.36 -7.06
C GLY A 162 -10.13 -12.10 -6.45
N THR A 163 -10.93 -13.16 -6.49
CA THR A 163 -12.39 -13.27 -6.30
C THR A 163 -13.09 -12.26 -5.38
N PRO A 164 -14.35 -11.87 -5.69
CA PRO A 164 -15.18 -11.06 -4.80
C PRO A 164 -15.27 -11.66 -3.39
N ARG A 165 -15.19 -10.82 -2.35
CA ARG A 165 -15.30 -11.25 -0.94
C ARG A 165 -16.65 -11.87 -0.55
N ASP A 166 -17.71 -11.64 -1.34
CA ASP A 166 -19.06 -12.17 -1.07
C ASP A 166 -19.17 -13.72 -1.07
N PHE A 167 -18.09 -14.44 -1.40
CA PHE A 167 -18.08 -15.91 -1.44
C PHE A 167 -17.54 -16.60 -0.17
N TYR A 168 -17.08 -15.86 0.84
CA TYR A 168 -16.28 -16.45 1.94
C TYR A 168 -16.68 -15.99 3.35
N GLU A 169 -17.98 -15.81 3.63
CA GLU A 169 -18.45 -15.94 5.02
C GLU A 169 -18.47 -17.42 5.42
N PHE A 170 -17.49 -17.86 6.21
CA PHE A 170 -17.53 -19.15 6.92
C PHE A 170 -17.28 -18.94 8.42
#